data_AF-A0A810PY33-F1
#
_entry.id   AF-A0A810PY33-F1
#
_cell.length_a   1.000
_cell.length_b   1.000
_cell.length_c   1.000
_cell.angle_alpha   90.00
_cell.angle_beta   90.00
_cell.angle_gamma   90.00
#
_symmetry.space_group_name_H-M   'P 1'
#
loop_
_entity.id
_entity.type
_entity.pdbx_description
1 polymer ?
#
loop_
_entity_poly.entity_id
_entity_poly.type
_entity_poly.pdbx_seq_one_letter_code
_entity_poly.pdbx_strand_id
1 'polypeptide(L)'
;MTNFLEELYYGNVDPQARGYRKGSHTLKVSKDINELEEKLTGRLSGEDKALFLDFCNAYGELMGESGLDSFIVGFRLGAKMIFDTFCSDDAPFESYLKE
;
A
#
# COMPACT_ATOMS: atom_id res chain seq x y z
N MET A 1 -15.31 25.54 4.36
CA MET A 1 -14.25 24.52 4.27
C MET A 1 -14.82 23.27 4.92
N THR A 2 -15.08 22.21 4.16
CA THR A 2 -15.50 20.93 4.73
C THR A 2 -14.33 20.29 5.47
N ASN A 3 -14.61 19.63 6.59
CA ASN A 3 -13.58 19.00 7.42
C ASN A 3 -13.05 17.74 6.71
N PHE A 4 -11.74 17.50 6.73
CA PHE A 4 -11.14 16.31 6.13
C PHE A 4 -11.78 15.00 6.62
N LEU A 5 -12.16 14.94 7.89
CA LEU A 5 -12.84 13.77 8.46
C LEU A 5 -14.26 13.58 7.92
N GLU A 6 -14.98 14.67 7.62
CA GLU A 6 -16.30 14.60 6.99
C GLU A 6 -16.18 14.10 5.54
N GLU A 7 -15.21 14.62 4.78
CA GLU A 7 -14.95 14.17 3.41
C GLU A 7 -14.51 12.70 3.36
N LEU A 8 -13.74 12.25 4.34
CA LEU A 8 -13.40 10.84 4.50
C LEU A 8 -14.64 9.98 4.84
N TYR A 9 -15.49 10.45 5.77
CA TYR A 9 -16.72 9.74 6.16
C TYR A 9 -17.69 9.58 4.99
N TYR A 10 -17.85 10.61 4.16
CA TYR A 10 -18.70 10.57 2.97
C TYR A 10 -18.05 9.82 1.79
N GLY A 11 -16.81 9.33 1.92
CA GLY A 11 -16.11 8.58 0.87
C GLY A 11 -15.59 9.45 -0.27
N ASN A 12 -15.54 10.76 -0.10
CA ASN A 12 -15.01 11.70 -1.10
C ASN A 12 -13.47 11.70 -1.14
N VAL A 13 -12.83 11.19 -0.09
CA VAL A 13 -11.38 10.96 -0.03
C VAL A 13 -11.13 9.46 -0.13
N ASP A 14 -10.60 9.03 -1.28
CA ASP A 14 -10.00 7.71 -1.45
C ASP A 14 -8.47 7.84 -1.60
N PRO A 15 -7.70 7.62 -0.52
CA PRO A 15 -6.24 7.70 -0.57
C PRO A 15 -5.61 6.69 -1.54
N GLN A 16 -6.35 5.64 -1.93
CA GLN A 16 -5.91 4.56 -2.79
C GLN A 16 -6.41 4.69 -4.24
N ALA A 17 -7.23 5.71 -4.57
CA ALA A 17 -7.63 6.03 -5.94
C ALA A 17 -6.47 6.63 -6.76
N ARG A 18 -5.43 5.82 -6.99
CA ARG A 18 -4.17 6.22 -7.61
C ARG A 18 -3.79 5.23 -8.70
N GLY A 19 -3.40 5.76 -9.85
CA GLY A 19 -2.80 4.97 -10.93
C GLY A 19 -1.28 5.03 -10.90
N TYR A 20 -0.63 4.10 -11.62
CA TYR A 20 0.79 4.21 -11.89
C TYR A 20 1.11 5.45 -12.72
N ARG A 21 2.19 6.14 -12.39
CA ARG A 21 2.67 7.27 -13.20
C ARG A 21 3.08 6.77 -14.59
N LYS A 22 2.71 7.53 -15.64
CA LYS A 22 3.12 7.23 -17.02
C LYS A 22 4.64 7.14 -17.11
N GLY A 23 5.14 6.10 -17.78
CA GLY A 23 6.58 5.85 -17.96
C GLY A 23 7.32 5.34 -16.72
N SER A 24 6.64 5.18 -15.57
CA SER A 24 7.27 4.67 -14.36
C SER A 24 7.77 3.23 -14.53
N HIS A 25 8.84 2.89 -13.81
CA HIS A 25 9.35 1.53 -13.72
C HIS A 25 8.24 0.55 -13.29
N THR A 26 7.45 0.91 -12.28
CA THR A 26 6.34 0.07 -11.79
C THR A 26 5.28 -0.20 -12.85
N LEU A 27 4.92 0.79 -13.67
CA LEU A 27 4.00 0.57 -14.79
C LEU A 27 4.58 -0.39 -15.83
N LYS A 28 5.91 -0.34 -16.08
CA LYS A 28 6.58 -1.28 -16.99
C LYS A 28 6.56 -2.70 -16.41
N VAL A 29 7.00 -2.87 -15.17
CA VAL A 29 6.99 -4.16 -14.48
C VAL A 29 5.59 -4.77 -14.41
N SER A 30 4.56 -3.96 -14.14
CA SER A 30 3.17 -4.42 -14.14
C SER A 30 2.72 -4.94 -15.52
N LYS A 31 3.13 -4.27 -16.61
CA LYS A 31 2.87 -4.77 -17.97
C LYS A 31 3.64 -6.05 -18.24
N ASP A 32 4.92 -6.12 -17.86
CA ASP A 32 5.77 -7.29 -18.06
C ASP A 32 5.18 -8.52 -17.36
N ILE A 33 4.70 -8.37 -16.12
CA ILE A 33 4.02 -9.45 -15.37
C ILE A 33 2.80 -9.94 -16.15
N ASN A 34 1.93 -9.03 -16.60
CA ASN A 34 0.72 -9.41 -17.34
C ASN A 34 1.07 -10.15 -18.65
N GLU A 35 2.05 -9.66 -19.41
CA GLU A 35 2.50 -10.31 -20.64
C GLU A 35 3.11 -11.70 -20.40
N LEU A 36 3.86 -11.87 -19.31
CA LEU A 36 4.43 -13.16 -18.92
C LEU A 36 3.34 -14.15 -18.50
N GLU A 37 2.39 -13.69 -17.68
CA GLU A 37 1.24 -14.50 -17.25
C GLU A 37 0.42 -14.96 -18.46
N GLU A 38 0.12 -14.06 -19.41
CA GLU A 38 -0.62 -14.39 -20.62
C GLU A 38 0.11 -15.44 -21.46
N LYS A 39 1.43 -15.27 -21.66
CA LYS A 39 2.27 -16.22 -22.40
C LYS A 39 2.30 -17.59 -21.74
N LEU A 40 2.41 -17.66 -20.42
CA LEU A 40 2.43 -18.92 -19.67
C LEU A 40 1.06 -19.60 -19.71
N THR A 41 -0.01 -18.85 -19.48
CA THR A 41 -1.39 -19.32 -19.51
C THR A 41 -1.82 -19.84 -20.89
N GLY A 42 -1.24 -19.29 -21.96
CA GLY A 42 -1.44 -19.78 -23.33
C GLY A 42 -0.60 -21.01 -23.69
N ARG A 43 0.52 -21.27 -23.00
CA ARG A 43 1.39 -22.44 -23.23
C ARG A 43 0.97 -23.66 -22.41
N LEU A 44 0.42 -23.44 -21.22
CA LEU A 44 -0.03 -24.50 -20.32
C LEU A 44 -1.45 -24.96 -20.68
N SER A 45 -1.76 -26.22 -20.36
CA SER A 45 -3.09 -26.80 -20.55
C SER A 45 -3.41 -27.81 -19.45
N GLY A 46 -4.70 -28.17 -19.30
CA GLY A 46 -5.13 -29.16 -18.31
C GLY A 46 -4.75 -28.78 -16.88
N GLU A 47 -4.25 -29.77 -16.13
CA GLU A 47 -3.89 -29.64 -14.71
C GLU A 47 -2.75 -28.64 -14.46
N ASP A 48 -1.73 -28.59 -15.34
CA ASP A 48 -0.61 -27.65 -15.19
C ASP A 48 -1.06 -26.19 -15.29
N LYS A 49 -2.06 -25.91 -16.15
CA LYS A 49 -2.64 -24.59 -16.26
C LYS A 49 -3.43 -24.23 -15.01
N ALA A 50 -4.22 -25.16 -14.48
CA ALA A 50 -4.96 -24.95 -13.24
C ALA A 50 -4.01 -24.66 -12.08
N LEU A 51 -2.94 -25.45 -11.94
CA LEU A 51 -1.91 -25.27 -10.90
C LEU A 51 -1.22 -23.90 -11.00
N PHE A 52 -0.89 -23.45 -12.21
CA PHE A 52 -0.29 -22.12 -12.39
C PHE A 52 -1.24 -20.99 -12.00
N LEU A 53 -2.52 -21.08 -12.38
CA LEU A 53 -3.51 -20.07 -12.01
C LEU A 53 -3.77 -20.04 -10.50
N ASP A 54 -3.81 -21.22 -9.85
CA ASP A 54 -3.91 -21.31 -8.40
C ASP A 54 -2.70 -20.67 -7.70
N PHE A 55 -1.49 -20.88 -8.24
CA PHE A 55 -0.29 -20.19 -7.77
C PHE A 55 -0.41 -18.66 -7.91
N CYS A 56 -0.84 -18.15 -9.08
CA CYS A 56 -1.03 -16.72 -9.30
C CYS A 56 -2.03 -16.12 -8.30
N ASN A 57 -3.15 -16.81 -8.05
CA ASN A 57 -4.16 -16.39 -7.09
C ASN A 57 -3.60 -16.34 -5.66
N ALA A 58 -2.96 -17.42 -5.21
CA ALA A 58 -2.37 -17.48 -3.87
C ALA A 58 -1.29 -16.41 -3.65
N TYR A 59 -0.46 -16.16 -4.67
CA TYR A 59 0.55 -15.10 -4.61
C TYR A 59 -0.08 -13.71 -4.59
N GLY A 60 -1.16 -13.48 -5.35
CA GLY A 60 -1.93 -12.25 -5.33
C GLY A 60 -2.53 -11.96 -3.96
N GLU A 61 -3.11 -12.97 -3.31
CA GLU A 61 -3.64 -12.88 -1.95
C GLU A 61 -2.54 -12.52 -0.93
N LEU A 62 -1.40 -13.22 -0.98
CA LEU A 62 -0.24 -12.93 -0.11
C LEU A 62 0.26 -11.49 -0.27
N MET A 63 0.32 -11.00 -1.51
CA MET A 63 0.71 -9.62 -1.80
C MET A 63 -0.32 -8.60 -1.29
N GLY A 64 -1.61 -8.92 -1.38
CA GLY A 64 -2.69 -8.13 -0.79
C GLY A 64 -2.54 -7.99 0.72
N GLU A 65 -2.35 -9.10 1.43
CA GLU A 65 -2.16 -9.13 2.88
C GLU A 65 -0.90 -8.36 3.31
N SER A 66 0.21 -8.54 2.58
CA SER A 66 1.46 -7.80 2.83
C SER A 66 1.29 -6.29 2.63
N GLY A 67 0.50 -5.89 1.63
CA GLY A 67 0.13 -4.51 1.37
C GLY A 67 -0.73 -3.91 2.48
N LEU A 68 -1.70 -4.67 2.98
CA LEU A 68 -2.56 -4.28 4.10
C LEU A 68 -1.76 -4.05 5.38
N ASP A 69 -0.87 -4.97 5.75
CA ASP A 69 -0.02 -4.82 6.92
C ASP A 69 0.87 -3.57 6.81
N SER A 70 1.56 -3.40 5.67
CA SER A 70 2.38 -2.23 5.39
C SER A 70 1.60 -0.92 5.51
N PHE A 71 0.35 -0.89 5.03
CA PHE A 71 -0.53 0.27 5.15
C PHE A 71 -0.86 0.57 6.63
N ILE A 72 -1.33 -0.42 7.38
CA ILE A 72 -1.69 -0.25 8.79
C ILE A 72 -0.50 0.20 9.63
N VAL A 73 0.65 -0.46 9.47
CA VAL A 73 1.89 -0.12 10.18
C VAL A 73 2.34 1.29 9.82
N GLY A 74 2.28 1.67 8.53
CA GLY A 74 2.64 3.01 8.06
C GLY A 74 1.80 4.12 8.68
N PHE A 75 0.47 3.96 8.70
CA PHE A 75 -0.44 4.94 9.32
C PHE A 75 -0.22 5.05 10.84
N ARG A 76 -0.05 3.93 11.52
CA ARG A 76 0.24 3.91 12.97
C ARG A 76 1.56 4.60 13.29
N LEU A 77 2.60 4.36 12.48
CA LEU A 77 3.89 5.04 12.64
C LEU A 77 3.74 6.56 12.44
N GLY A 78 3.06 6.98 11.37
CA GLY A 78 2.80 8.40 11.11
C GLY A 78 2.06 9.10 12.26
N ALA A 79 1.02 8.47 12.80
CA ALA A 79 0.30 9.00 13.96
C ALA A 79 1.18 9.13 15.20
N LYS A 80 2.02 8.13 15.48
CA LYS A 80 2.99 8.19 16.60
C LYS A 80 3.99 9.32 16.43
N MET A 81 4.53 9.51 15.21
CA MET A 81 5.47 10.60 14.93
C MET A 81 4.81 11.97 15.14
N ILE A 82 3.57 12.16 14.69
CA ILE A 82 2.82 13.41 14.90
C ILE A 82 2.60 13.67 16.39
N PHE A 83 2.15 12.67 17.14
CA PHE A 83 1.94 12.79 18.58
C PHE A 83 3.24 13.13 19.31
N ASP A 84 4.32 12.41 19.00
CA ASP A 84 5.65 12.65 19.58
C ASP A 84 6.15 14.07 19.30
N THR A 85 5.93 14.57 18.08
CA THR A 85 6.42 15.91 17.68
C THR A 85 5.60 17.06 18.28
N PHE A 86 4.29 16.91 18.40
CA PHE A 86 3.39 18.04 18.72
C PHE A 86 2.67 17.93 20.07
N CYS A 87 2.69 16.76 20.71
CA CYS A 87 1.94 16.51 21.94
C CYS A 87 2.80 15.92 23.07
N SER A 88 4.07 15.60 22.79
CA SER A 88 5.03 15.13 23.79
C SER A 88 6.16 16.15 23.92
N ASP A 89 6.40 16.62 25.14
CA ASP A 89 7.60 17.39 25.49
C ASP A 89 8.68 16.50 26.13
N ASP A 90 8.45 15.17 26.16
CA ASP A 90 9.40 14.22 26.71
C ASP A 90 10.66 14.17 25.84
N ALA A 91 11.77 14.62 26.42
CA ALA A 91 13.08 14.63 25.79
C ALA A 91 14.13 14.13 26.79
N PRO A 92 15.19 13.45 26.32
CA PRO A 92 16.23 12.89 27.20
C PRO A 92 17.07 13.94 27.95
N PHE A 93 16.85 15.24 27.69
CA PHE A 93 17.54 16.34 28.35
C PHE A 93 16.53 17.38 28.84
N GLU A 94 16.82 17.96 30.00
CA GLU A 94 15.99 19.01 30.61
C GLU A 94 16.13 20.33 29.82
N SER A 95 15.00 20.97 29.51
CA SER A 95 15.01 22.30 28.90
C SER A 95 15.33 23.36 29.95
N TYR A 96 16.39 24.14 29.73
CA TYR A 96 16.72 25.30 30.56
C TYR A 96 16.10 26.62 30.05
N LEU A 97 15.37 26.57 28.93
CA LEU A 97 14.59 27.70 28.44
C LEU A 97 13.33 27.80 29.31
N LYS A 98 13.20 28.89 30.07
CA LYS A 98 11.94 29.23 30.74
C LYS A 98 10.95 29.70 29.68
N GLU A 99 9.75 29.10 29.68
CA GLU A 99 8.59 29.60 28.91
C GLU A 99 8.28 31.07 29.20
#